data_AF-A0A257LFD5-F1
#
_entry.id   AF-A0A257LFD5-F1
#
_cell.length_a   1.000
_cell.length_b   1.000
_cell.length_c   1.000
_cell.angle_alpha   90.00
_cell.angle_beta   90.00
_cell.angle_gamma   90.00
#
_symmetry.space_group_name_H-M   'P 1'
#
loop_
_entity.id
_entity.type
_entity.pdbx_description
1 polymer ?
#
loop_
_entity_poly.entity_id
_entity_poly.type
_entity_poly.pdbx_seq_one_letter_code
_entity_poly.pdbx_strand_id
1 'polypeptide(L)'
;MQRLTATLDFQSQALVLRAERQRLLASNIANADTPGYQARELDFANALRTATGTQQQLGGALSTTHAGHVDTSAGFGTATGLDEDGNLIYARHSQDAVDRNTVDLARERA
;
A
#
# COMPACT_ATOMS: atom_id res chain seq x y z
N MET A 1 -27.81 -4.19 19.19
CA MET A 1 -27.44 -5.21 18.19
C MET A 1 -26.57 -4.63 17.06
N GLN A 2 -26.97 -3.58 16.35
CA GLN A 2 -26.22 -3.04 15.18
C GLN A 2 -24.75 -2.63 15.45
N ARG A 3 -24.42 -2.11 16.65
CA ARG A 3 -23.04 -1.71 17.00
C ARG A 3 -22.09 -2.89 17.18
N LEU A 4 -22.60 -4.04 17.64
CA LEU A 4 -21.78 -5.23 17.83
C LEU A 4 -21.42 -5.85 16.47
N THR A 5 -22.41 -5.96 15.57
CA THR A 5 -22.20 -6.43 14.20
C THR A 5 -21.16 -5.58 13.47
N ALA A 6 -21.30 -4.25 13.48
CA ALA A 6 -20.33 -3.35 12.85
C ALA A 6 -18.90 -3.48 13.42
N THR A 7 -18.76 -3.75 14.73
CA THR A 7 -17.43 -3.95 15.35
C THR A 7 -16.81 -5.29 14.93
N LEU A 8 -17.62 -6.35 14.85
CA LEU A 8 -17.16 -7.66 14.38
C LEU A 8 -16.78 -7.62 12.90
N ASP A 9 -17.56 -6.92 12.08
CA ASP A 9 -17.26 -6.73 10.67
C ASP A 9 -15.93 -5.98 10.47
N PHE A 10 -15.72 -4.88 11.20
CA PHE A 10 -14.45 -4.13 11.18
C PHE A 10 -13.26 -5.02 11.57
N GLN A 11 -13.37 -5.77 12.68
CA GLN A 11 -12.31 -6.65 13.13
C GLN A 11 -12.04 -7.77 12.12
N SER A 12 -13.08 -8.32 11.50
CA SER A 12 -12.93 -9.36 10.47
C SER A 12 -12.16 -8.85 9.25
N GLN A 13 -12.48 -7.65 8.76
CA GLN A 13 -11.77 -7.00 7.66
C GLN A 13 -10.30 -6.71 8.02
N ALA A 14 -10.06 -6.20 9.23
CA ALA A 14 -8.70 -5.95 9.71
C ALA A 14 -7.86 -7.24 9.77
N LEU A 15 -8.45 -8.36 10.20
CA LEU A 15 -7.76 -9.65 10.23
C LEU A 15 -7.41 -10.16 8.83
N VAL A 16 -8.33 -9.99 7.86
CA VAL A 16 -8.08 -10.36 6.45
C VAL A 16 -6.93 -9.53 5.86
N LEU A 17 -6.98 -8.20 6.00
CA LEU A 17 -5.91 -7.31 5.50
C LEU A 17 -4.56 -7.59 6.18
N ARG A 18 -4.58 -7.97 7.46
CA ARG A 18 -3.37 -8.36 8.18
C ARG A 18 -2.77 -9.66 7.62
N ALA A 19 -3.61 -10.66 7.32
CA ALA A 19 -3.16 -11.91 6.72
C ALA A 19 -2.54 -11.67 5.33
N GLU A 20 -3.14 -10.78 4.53
CA GLU A 20 -2.59 -10.36 3.25
C GLU A 20 -1.22 -9.67 3.38
N ARG A 21 -1.09 -8.72 4.31
CA ARG A 21 0.19 -8.08 4.61
C ARG A 21 1.26 -9.11 5.00
N GLN A 22 0.92 -10.08 5.85
CA GLN A 22 1.84 -11.15 6.25
C GLN A 22 2.28 -12.02 5.06
N ARG A 23 1.38 -12.27 4.09
CA ARG A 23 1.71 -13.00 2.86
C ARG A 23 2.73 -12.24 2.01
N LEU A 24 2.58 -10.92 1.89
CA LEU A 24 3.53 -10.08 1.16
C LEU A 24 4.89 -10.06 1.85
N LEU A 25 4.92 -9.88 3.18
CA LEU A 25 6.16 -9.95 3.96
C LEU A 25 6.87 -11.29 3.76
N ALA A 26 6.14 -12.40 3.86
CA ALA A 26 6.70 -13.73 3.63
C ALA A 26 7.26 -13.90 2.21
N SER A 27 6.57 -13.36 1.20
CA SER A 27 7.06 -13.36 -0.19
C SER A 27 8.33 -12.52 -0.34
N ASN A 28 8.39 -11.33 0.25
CA ASN A 28 9.58 -10.47 0.19
C ASN A 28 10.78 -11.16 0.86
N ILE A 29 10.59 -11.73 2.05
CA ILE A 29 11.65 -12.47 2.78
C ILE A 29 12.13 -13.67 1.96
N ALA A 30 11.22 -14.43 1.34
CA ALA A 30 11.58 -15.60 0.53
C ALA A 30 12.38 -15.22 -0.73
N ASN A 31 12.17 -14.01 -1.26
CA ASN A 31 12.86 -13.50 -2.45
C ASN A 31 13.97 -12.49 -2.13
N ALA A 32 14.37 -12.37 -0.85
CA ALA A 32 15.40 -11.43 -0.42
C ALA A 32 16.79 -11.71 -1.01
N ASP A 33 17.04 -12.93 -1.48
CA ASP A 33 18.30 -13.32 -2.13
C ASP A 33 18.15 -13.46 -3.66
N THR A 34 17.04 -12.97 -4.22
CA THR A 34 16.77 -13.05 -5.67
C THR A 34 17.18 -11.72 -6.34
N PRO A 35 18.20 -11.71 -7.21
CA PRO A 35 18.66 -10.47 -7.86
C PRO A 35 17.56 -9.79 -8.66
N GLY A 36 17.46 -8.46 -8.57
CA GLY A 36 16.45 -7.66 -9.29
C GLY A 36 15.01 -7.81 -8.79
N TYR A 37 14.78 -8.44 -7.64
CA TYR A 37 13.45 -8.54 -7.06
C TYR A 37 12.94 -7.18 -6.53
N GLN A 38 11.66 -6.91 -6.75
CA GLN A 38 10.99 -5.70 -6.29
C GLN A 38 9.99 -6.03 -5.20
N ALA A 39 10.28 -5.58 -3.98
CA ALA A 39 9.43 -5.74 -2.81
C ALA A 39 8.10 -4.99 -2.97
N ARG A 40 7.01 -5.66 -2.57
CA ARG A 40 5.65 -5.11 -2.57
C ARG A 40 5.17 -4.92 -1.14
N GLU A 41 4.46 -3.84 -0.88
CA GLU A 41 3.87 -3.56 0.43
C GLU A 41 2.40 -3.17 0.31
N LEU A 42 1.58 -3.65 1.26
CA LEU A 42 0.22 -3.17 1.46
C LEU A 42 0.23 -2.03 2.47
N ASP A 43 -0.25 -0.86 2.06
CA ASP A 43 -0.56 0.23 2.99
C ASP A 43 -1.80 -0.13 3.82
N PHE A 44 -1.58 -0.75 4.96
CA PHE A 44 -2.62 -1.26 5.84
C PHE A 44 -3.56 -0.17 6.34
N ALA A 45 -3.02 1.02 6.68
CA ALA A 45 -3.83 2.11 7.22
C ALA A 45 -4.78 2.66 6.17
N ASN A 46 -4.32 2.77 4.91
CA ASN A 46 -5.17 3.13 3.79
C ASN A 46 -6.19 2.03 3.46
N ALA A 47 -5.72 0.80 3.26
CA ALA A 47 -6.58 -0.34 2.91
C ALA A 47 -7.70 -0.57 3.93
N LEU A 48 -7.39 -0.43 5.23
CA LEU A 48 -8.40 -0.55 6.29
C LEU A 48 -9.42 0.58 6.21
N ARG A 49 -9.00 1.84 6.01
CA ARG A 49 -9.92 2.98 5.86
C ARG A 49 -10.83 2.85 4.65
N THR A 50 -10.32 2.29 3.55
CA THR A 50 -11.10 2.01 2.34
C THR A 50 -12.10 0.88 2.58
N ALA A 51 -11.67 -0.24 3.18
CA ALA A 51 -12.52 -1.39 3.47
C ALA A 51 -13.67 -1.07 4.44
N THR A 52 -13.45 -0.14 5.37
CA THR A 52 -14.45 0.28 6.36
C THR A 52 -15.31 1.44 5.88
N GLY A 53 -15.18 1.86 4.62
CA GLY A 53 -15.99 2.91 4.01
C GLY A 53 -15.77 4.32 4.57
N THR A 54 -14.76 4.50 5.44
CA THR A 54 -14.40 5.81 6.02
C THR A 54 -13.67 6.72 5.03
N GLN A 55 -13.18 6.16 3.92
CA GLN A 55 -12.65 6.93 2.82
C GLN A 55 -13.79 7.29 1.85
N GLN A 56 -14.51 8.38 2.15
CA GLN A 56 -15.15 9.14 1.10
C GLN A 56 -14.04 9.52 0.11
N GLN A 57 -14.21 9.21 -1.19
CA GLN A 57 -13.28 9.59 -2.24
C GLN A 57 -12.79 11.02 -2.00
N LEU A 58 -11.56 11.19 -1.52
CA LEU A 58 -10.81 12.44 -1.67
C LEU A 58 -10.33 12.52 -3.12
N GLY A 59 -11.28 12.39 -4.05
CA GLY A 59 -11.13 12.71 -5.47
C GLY A 59 -11.51 14.18 -5.67
N GLY A 60 -10.94 15.07 -4.88
CA GLY A 60 -10.93 16.49 -5.22
C GLY A 60 -9.79 16.70 -6.19
N ALA A 61 -10.07 16.60 -7.50
CA ALA A 61 -9.09 16.94 -8.53
C ALA A 61 -8.59 18.37 -8.28
N LEU A 62 -7.30 18.52 -7.97
CA LEU A 62 -6.66 19.83 -7.86
C LEU A 62 -6.54 20.41 -9.27
N SER A 63 -7.10 21.59 -9.50
CA SER A 63 -7.00 22.28 -10.78
C SER A 63 -5.59 22.85 -10.94
N THR A 64 -4.93 22.51 -12.05
CA THR A 64 -3.64 23.13 -12.42
C THR A 64 -3.86 24.60 -12.79
N THR A 65 -3.21 25.51 -12.07
CA THR A 65 -3.33 26.97 -12.26
C THR A 65 -2.28 27.55 -13.20
N HIS A 66 -1.28 26.75 -13.61
CA HIS A 66 -0.18 27.22 -14.45
C HIS A 66 0.40 26.09 -15.31
N ALA A 67 0.84 26.40 -16.53
CA ALA A 67 1.34 25.40 -17.48
C ALA A 67 2.65 24.69 -17.05
N GLY A 68 3.35 25.23 -16.04
CA GLY A 68 4.52 24.58 -15.42
C GLY A 68 4.19 23.74 -14.18
N HIS A 69 2.92 23.69 -13.75
CA HIS A 69 2.51 22.85 -12.63
C HIS A 69 2.34 21.41 -13.12
N VAL A 70 2.86 20.48 -12.33
CA VAL A 70 2.70 19.05 -12.58
C VAL A 70 1.24 18.70 -12.34
N ASP A 71 0.60 18.19 -13.38
CA ASP A 71 -0.78 17.73 -13.30
C ASP A 71 -0.84 16.46 -12.44
N THR A 72 -1.32 16.60 -11.20
CA THR A 72 -1.51 15.45 -10.30
C THR A 72 -2.73 14.61 -10.67
N SER A 73 -3.58 15.07 -11.60
CA SER A 73 -4.65 14.25 -12.19
C SER A 73 -4.13 13.34 -13.30
N ALA A 74 -2.91 13.61 -13.81
CA ALA A 74 -2.16 12.75 -14.71
C ALA A 74 -1.00 12.07 -13.94
N GLY A 75 -1.33 11.16 -13.03
CA GLY A 75 -0.41 10.09 -12.64
C GLY A 75 0.75 10.46 -11.70
N PHE A 76 0.53 11.29 -10.67
CA PHE A 76 1.33 11.18 -9.45
C PHE A 76 0.50 10.44 -8.41
N GLY A 77 0.72 9.12 -8.38
CA GLY A 77 -0.02 8.14 -7.61
C GLY A 77 -0.44 8.68 -6.24
N THR A 78 -1.74 8.66 -6.02
CA THR A 78 -2.34 8.81 -4.71
C THR A 78 -1.48 8.04 -3.70
N ALA A 79 -1.20 8.64 -2.53
CA ALA A 79 -0.56 7.95 -1.41
C ALA A 79 -1.42 6.82 -0.81
N THR A 80 -2.32 6.25 -1.60
CA THR A 80 -2.90 4.93 -1.46
C THR A 80 -1.77 3.97 -1.80
N GLY A 81 -1.46 2.95 -1.00
CA GLY A 81 -0.49 1.92 -1.40
C GLY A 81 -0.94 1.05 -2.58
N LEU A 82 -1.70 1.62 -3.52
CA LEU A 82 -2.30 1.02 -4.70
C LEU A 82 -2.12 1.99 -5.89
N ASP A 83 -1.75 1.50 -7.08
CA ASP A 83 -1.77 2.28 -8.33
C ASP A 83 -3.21 2.52 -8.83
N GLU A 84 -3.37 3.21 -9.96
CA GLU A 84 -4.67 3.58 -10.54
C GLU A 84 -5.57 2.36 -10.85
N ASP A 85 -4.97 1.16 -10.96
CA ASP A 85 -5.64 -0.12 -11.20
C ASP A 85 -5.88 -0.94 -9.90
N GLY A 86 -5.53 -0.39 -8.73
CA GLY A 86 -5.70 -1.06 -7.43
C GLY A 86 -4.58 -2.04 -7.08
N ASN A 87 -3.41 -1.93 -7.72
CA ASN A 87 -2.28 -2.83 -7.57
C ASN A 87 -1.26 -2.28 -6.55
N LEU A 88 -0.70 -3.14 -5.70
CA LEU A 88 0.21 -2.77 -4.61
C LEU A 88 1.34 -1.83 -5.05
N ILE A 89 1.52 -0.71 -4.35
CA ILE A 89 2.64 0.21 -4.55
C ILE A 89 3.94 -0.45 -4.09
N TYR A 90 4.96 -0.30 -4.91
CA TYR A 90 6.33 -0.72 -4.62
C TYR A 90 6.82 -0.14 -3.29
N ALA A 91 7.50 -0.97 -2.48
CA ALA A 91 8.05 -0.52 -1.21
C ALA A 91 9.00 0.68 -1.43
N ARG A 92 8.84 1.75 -0.62
CA ARG A 92 9.77 2.90 -0.66
C ARG A 92 11.17 2.39 -0.32
N HIS A 93 12.10 2.54 -1.26
CA HIS A 93 13.43 1.94 -1.17
C HIS A 93 14.20 2.60 -0.02
N SER A 94 14.60 1.81 0.99
CA SER A 94 15.48 2.26 2.08
C SER A 94 16.96 2.05 1.77
N GLN A 95 17.28 1.18 0.80
CA GLN A 95 18.63 0.93 0.27
C GLN A 95 18.51 0.22 -1.08
N ASP A 96 19.10 0.78 -2.12
CA ASP A 96 19.35 0.04 -3.36
C ASP A 96 20.45 -0.97 -3.05
N ALA A 97 20.09 -2.25 -2.91
CA ALA A 97 21.10 -3.29 -2.83
C ALA A 97 21.91 -3.29 -4.14
N VAL A 98 23.20 -3.62 -4.05
CA VAL A 98 24.14 -3.62 -5.19
C VAL A 98 23.66 -4.50 -6.35
N ASP A 99 22.79 -5.47 -6.06
CA ASP A 99 22.16 -6.42 -6.98
C ASP A 99 20.79 -5.95 -7.55
N ARG A 100 20.38 -4.70 -7.28
CA ARG A 100 19.06 -4.15 -7.62
C ARG A 100 17.88 -4.84 -6.92
N ASN A 101 18.11 -5.50 -5.79
CA ASN A 101 17.04 -5.94 -4.91
C ASN A 101 16.55 -4.79 -4.04
N THR A 102 15.22 -4.69 -3.86
CA THR A 102 14.57 -3.64 -3.06
C THR A 102 14.04 -4.15 -1.72
N VAL A 103 14.30 -5.41 -1.38
CA VAL A 103 13.90 -6.04 -0.10
C VAL A 103 14.80 -5.59 1.05
N ASP A 104 14.20 -5.12 2.15
CA ASP A 104 14.89 -4.76 3.39
C ASP A 104 14.61 -5.80 4.49
N LEU A 105 15.48 -6.80 4.64
CA LEU A 105 15.30 -7.88 5.62
C LEU A 105 15.18 -7.42 7.07
N ALA A 106 15.79 -6.29 7.45
CA ALA A 106 15.69 -5.78 8.81
C ALA A 106 14.27 -5.24 9.07
N ARG A 107 13.70 -4.56 8.08
CA ARG A 107 12.32 -4.08 8.10
C ARG A 107 11.29 -5.22 8.04
N GLU A 108 11.55 -6.23 7.23
CA GLU A 108 10.61 -7.35 7.05
C GLU A 108 10.58 -8.31 8.28
N ARG A 109 11.57 -8.23 9.19
CA ARG A 109 11.68 -9.05 10.40
C ARG A 109 11.26 -8.35 11.72
N ALA A 110 11.04 -7.04 11.70
CA ALA A 110 10.67 -6.23 12.87
C ALA A 110 9.18 -6.28 13.19
#